data_AF-A0A150WF20-F1
#
_entry.id   AF-A0A150WF20-F1
#
_cell.length_a   1.000
_cell.length_b   1.000
_cell.length_c   1.000
_cell.angle_alpha   90.00
_cell.angle_beta   90.00
_cell.angle_gamma   90.00
#
_symmetry.space_group_name_H-M   'P 1'
#
loop_
_entity.id
_entity.type
_entity.pdbx_description
1 polymer ?
#
loop_
_entity_poly.entity_id
_entity_poly.type
_entity_poly.pdbx_seq_one_letter_code
_entity_poly.pdbx_strand_id
1 'polypeptide(L)'
;MNSDKKTFDFLIAGVPYKLKTSHDDATVDELVQFVNSKMNQALSVTKNGSYQNAAVLTAMNLAEELILLKRKAHRELEKLEEKALRISLELENSKNNSNKVLNN
;
A
#
# COMPACT_ATOMS: atom_id res chain seq x y z
N MET A 1 20.93 -14.05 7.38
CA MET A 1 20.97 -12.62 7.76
C MET A 1 20.07 -12.46 8.98
N ASN A 2 20.64 -12.42 10.18
CA ASN A 2 19.89 -12.08 11.39
C ASN A 2 19.67 -10.56 11.35
N SER A 3 18.48 -10.13 10.96
CA SER A 3 18.08 -8.75 11.18
C SER A 3 17.88 -8.56 12.68
N ASP A 4 18.73 -7.76 13.31
CA ASP A 4 18.60 -7.41 14.72
C ASP A 4 17.26 -6.70 14.94
N LYS A 5 16.28 -7.48 15.42
CA LYS A 5 14.93 -6.98 15.69
C LYS A 5 14.97 -6.18 16.99
N LYS A 6 14.78 -4.87 16.88
CA LYS A 6 14.63 -3.96 18.02
C LYS A 6 13.19 -4.02 18.55
N THR A 7 13.04 -3.73 19.85
CA THR A 7 11.73 -3.58 20.49
C THR A 7 11.46 -2.10 20.70
N PHE A 8 10.29 -1.65 20.26
CA PHE A 8 9.83 -0.27 20.34
C PHE A 8 8.60 -0.20 21.23
N ASP A 9 8.61 0.75 22.15
CA ASP A 9 7.49 1.07 23.02
C ASP A 9 6.79 2.32 22.50
N PHE A 10 5.47 2.28 22.35
CA PHE A 10 4.67 3.38 21.82
C PHE A 10 3.25 3.36 22.38
N LEU A 11 2.48 4.42 22.10
CA LEU A 11 1.12 4.59 22.58
C LEU A 11 0.15 4.66 21.41
N ILE A 12 -0.93 3.90 21.46
CA ILE A 12 -2.08 4.06 20.56
C ILE A 12 -3.29 4.44 21.40
N ALA A 13 -3.85 5.62 21.15
CA ALA A 13 -4.98 6.15 21.92
C ALA A 13 -4.74 6.14 23.45
N GLY A 14 -3.51 6.43 23.89
CA GLY A 14 -3.12 6.41 25.31
C GLY A 14 -2.85 5.03 25.91
N VAL A 15 -3.02 3.95 25.13
CA VAL A 15 -2.72 2.58 25.57
C VAL A 15 -1.29 2.21 25.14
N PRO A 16 -0.43 1.73 26.06
CA PRO A 16 0.95 1.37 25.75
C PRO A 16 1.03 0.01 25.03
N TYR A 17 1.87 -0.05 24.00
CA TYR A 17 2.15 -1.24 23.20
C TYR A 17 3.64 -1.43 22.98
N LYS A 18 4.03 -2.66 22.64
CA LYS A 18 5.39 -3.04 22.26
C LYS A 18 5.40 -3.68 20.88
N LEU A 19 6.27 -3.21 19.98
CA LEU A 19 6.46 -3.77 18.64
C LEU A 19 7.90 -4.25 18.49
N LYS A 20 8.07 -5.51 18.10
CA LYS A 20 9.37 -6.06 17.74
C LYS A 20 9.52 -6.05 16.22
N THR A 21 10.42 -5.24 15.70
CA THR A 21 10.58 -5.03 14.26
C THR A 21 12.04 -4.83 13.86
N SER A 22 12.35 -5.09 12.59
CA SER A 22 13.64 -4.77 11.96
C SER A 22 13.65 -3.40 11.27
N HIS A 23 12.53 -2.68 11.30
CA HIS A 23 12.44 -1.32 10.79
C HIS A 23 13.15 -0.33 11.73
N ASP A 24 13.55 0.82 11.17
CA ASP A 24 14.14 1.91 11.95
C ASP A 24 13.10 2.66 12.79
N ASP A 25 13.60 3.42 13.75
CA ASP A 25 12.82 4.18 14.71
C ASP A 25 11.88 5.19 14.01
N ALA A 26 12.33 5.81 12.91
CA ALA A 26 11.56 6.79 12.15
C ALA A 26 10.33 6.16 11.47
N THR A 27 10.51 4.99 10.85
CA THR A 27 9.42 4.23 10.22
C THR A 27 8.39 3.79 11.27
N VAL A 28 8.84 3.37 12.45
CA VAL A 28 7.93 2.98 13.53
C VAL A 28 7.15 4.19 14.03
N ASP A 29 7.79 5.34 14.22
CA ASP A 29 7.11 6.56 14.66
C ASP A 29 6.06 7.03 13.64
N GLU A 30 6.40 6.99 12.34
CA GLU A 30 5.44 7.29 11.26
C GLU A 30 4.21 6.38 11.31
N LEU A 31 4.41 5.06 11.49
CA LEU A 31 3.31 4.09 11.63
C LEU A 31 2.42 4.40 12.84
N VAL A 32 3.02 4.73 13.98
CA VAL A 32 2.30 5.07 15.21
C VAL A 32 1.48 6.34 15.03
N GLN A 33 2.08 7.39 14.46
CA GLN A 33 1.40 8.66 14.18
C GLN A 33 0.24 8.45 13.20
N PHE A 34 0.44 7.66 12.15
CA PHE A 34 -0.58 7.36 11.16
C PHE A 34 -1.78 6.64 11.77
N VAL A 35 -1.55 5.57 12.56
CA VAL A 35 -2.62 4.84 13.23
C VAL A 35 -3.36 5.71 14.24
N ASN A 36 -2.64 6.53 15.03
CA ASN A 36 -3.26 7.46 15.98
C ASN A 36 -4.14 8.50 15.28
N SER A 37 -3.71 9.03 14.13
CA SER A 37 -4.51 9.97 13.35
C SER A 37 -5.83 9.33 12.89
N LYS A 38 -5.77 8.10 12.36
CA LYS A 38 -6.98 7.35 11.94
C LYS A 38 -7.88 7.02 13.12
N MET A 39 -7.29 6.67 14.26
CA MET A 39 -8.01 6.41 15.50
C MET A 39 -8.77 7.65 16.01
N ASN A 40 -8.15 8.82 15.97
CA ASN A 40 -8.80 10.08 16.35
C ASN A 40 -9.97 10.42 15.41
N GLN A 41 -9.83 10.17 14.12
CA GLN A 41 -10.92 10.33 13.14
C GLN A 41 -12.07 9.37 13.46
N ALA A 42 -11.77 8.10 13.72
CA ALA A 42 -12.77 7.10 14.08
C ALA A 42 -13.47 7.44 15.41
N LEU A 43 -12.74 7.92 16.42
CA LEU A 43 -13.31 8.33 17.70
C LEU A 43 -14.38 9.41 17.54
N SER A 44 -14.14 10.40 16.67
CA SER A 44 -15.06 11.52 16.43
C SER A 44 -16.44 11.10 15.88
N VAL A 45 -16.52 9.92 15.25
CA VAL A 45 -17.77 9.40 14.67
C VAL A 45 -18.42 8.30 15.53
N THR A 46 -17.76 7.83 16.59
CA THR A 46 -18.32 6.82 17.50
C THR A 46 -19.27 7.44 18.53
N LYS A 47 -20.42 6.79 18.77
CA LYS A 47 -21.26 7.14 19.93
C LYS A 47 -20.48 6.88 21.22
N ASN A 48 -20.34 7.92 22.04
CA ASN A 48 -19.73 7.93 23.37
C ASN A 48 -18.19 7.78 23.44
N GLY A 49 -17.46 7.94 22.33
CA GLY A 49 -15.99 7.91 22.38
C GLY A 49 -15.40 6.56 22.81
N SER A 50 -16.08 5.45 22.49
CA SER A 50 -15.57 4.11 22.79
C SER A 50 -14.34 3.81 21.94
N TYR A 51 -13.17 3.72 22.60
CA TYR A 51 -11.92 3.35 21.96
C TYR A 51 -11.99 1.98 21.26
N GLN A 52 -12.73 1.02 21.81
CA GLN A 52 -12.89 -0.28 21.16
C GLN A 52 -13.63 -0.14 19.81
N ASN A 53 -14.72 0.62 19.77
CA ASN A 53 -15.46 0.82 18.52
C ASN A 53 -14.64 1.63 17.52
N ALA A 54 -13.89 2.63 17.99
CA ALA A 54 -13.00 3.40 17.15
C ALA A 54 -11.86 2.55 16.58
N ALA A 55 -11.31 1.60 17.34
CA ALA A 55 -10.29 0.66 16.86
C ALA A 55 -10.83 -0.21 15.72
N VAL A 56 -12.05 -0.73 15.87
CA VAL A 56 -12.71 -1.54 14.82
C VAL A 56 -12.95 -0.71 13.56
N LEU A 57 -13.46 0.51 13.69
CA LEU A 57 -13.65 1.42 12.54
C LEU A 57 -12.33 1.81 11.89
N THR A 58 -11.29 2.05 12.69
CA THR A 58 -9.93 2.34 12.19
C THR A 58 -9.40 1.17 11.37
N ALA A 59 -9.53 -0.05 11.90
CA ALA A 59 -9.12 -1.26 11.18
C ALA A 59 -9.91 -1.43 9.86
N MET A 60 -11.21 -1.16 9.88
CA MET A 60 -12.07 -1.23 8.69
C MET A 60 -11.62 -0.23 7.61
N ASN A 61 -11.40 1.03 7.99
CA ASN A 61 -10.96 2.09 7.08
C ASN A 61 -9.57 1.77 6.49
N LEU A 62 -8.64 1.30 7.31
CA LEU A 62 -7.30 0.90 6.84
C LEU A 62 -7.35 -0.31 5.90
N ALA A 63 -8.21 -1.28 6.18
CA ALA A 63 -8.41 -2.43 5.30
C ALA A 63 -9.02 -2.01 3.95
N GLU A 64 -10.01 -1.13 3.96
CA GLU A 64 -10.59 -0.56 2.75
C GLU A 64 -9.53 0.18 1.91
N GLU A 65 -8.77 1.09 2.53
CA GLU A 65 -7.71 1.85 1.86
C GLU A 65 -6.69 0.91 1.20
N LEU A 66 -6.25 -0.13 1.91
CA LEU A 66 -5.31 -1.12 1.38
C LEU A 66 -5.90 -1.90 0.19
N ILE A 67 -7.15 -2.35 0.29
CA ILE A 67 -7.82 -3.11 -0.78
C ILE A 67 -8.00 -2.22 -2.02
N LEU A 68 -8.43 -0.97 -1.85
CA LEU A 68 -8.60 -0.02 -2.94
C LEU A 68 -7.26 0.35 -3.59
N LEU A 69 -6.21 0.54 -2.79
CA LEU A 69 -4.86 0.79 -3.30
C LEU A 69 -4.35 -0.37 -4.14
N LYS A 70 -4.49 -1.62 -3.65
CA LYS A 70 -4.12 -2.83 -4.40
C LYS A 70 -4.89 -2.96 -5.71
N ARG A 71 -6.20 -2.72 -5.68
CA ARG A 71 -7.05 -2.74 -6.90
C ARG A 71 -6.61 -1.70 -7.91
N LYS A 72 -6.29 -0.49 -7.47
CA LYS A 72 -5.80 0.58 -8.36
C LYS A 72 -4.44 0.22 -8.95
N ALA A 73 -3.50 -0.24 -8.14
CA ALA A 73 -2.18 -0.65 -8.59
C ALA A 73 -2.26 -1.77 -9.64
N HIS A 74 -3.11 -2.77 -9.41
CA HIS A 74 -3.30 -3.87 -10.35
C HIS A 74 -3.83 -3.39 -11.71
N ARG A 75 -4.86 -2.53 -11.71
CA ARG A 75 -5.40 -1.94 -12.96
C ARG A 75 -4.37 -1.12 -13.72
N GLU A 76 -3.51 -0.38 -13.03
CA GLU A 76 -2.47 0.40 -13.70
C GLU A 76 -1.36 -0.50 -14.28
N LEU A 77 -1.04 -1.61 -13.62
CA LEU A 77 -0.13 -2.63 -14.16
C LEU A 77 -0.73 -3.31 -15.40
N GLU A 78 -2.00 -3.72 -15.38
CA GLU A 78 -2.68 -4.30 -16.54
C GLU A 78 -2.64 -3.35 -17.75
N LYS A 79 -2.90 -2.05 -17.54
CA LYS A 79 -2.80 -1.03 -18.61
C LYS A 79 -1.38 -0.90 -19.14
N LEU A 80 -0.37 -0.99 -18.28
CA LEU A 80 1.03 -0.92 -18.67
C LEU A 80 1.42 -2.14 -19.51
N GLU A 81 1.02 -3.34 -19.07
CA GLU A 81 1.24 -4.60 -19.77
C GLU A 81 0.56 -4.60 -21.14
N GLU A 82 -0.69 -4.13 -21.24
CA GLU A 82 -1.40 -4.03 -22.52
C GLU A 82 -0.68 -3.08 -23.49
N LYS A 83 -0.23 -1.92 -23.01
CA LYS A 83 0.55 -0.96 -23.81
C LYS A 83 1.88 -1.55 -24.26
N ALA A 84 2.60 -2.22 -23.36
CA ALA A 84 3.88 -2.85 -23.68
C ALA A 84 3.71 -3.96 -24.73
N LEU A 85 2.65 -4.78 -24.61
CA LEU A 85 2.32 -5.82 -25.57
C LEU A 85 1.98 -5.21 -26.94
N ARG A 86 1.15 -4.16 -26.97
CA ARG A 86 0.79 -3.45 -28.21
C ARG A 86 2.01 -2.89 -28.92
N ILE A 87 2.88 -2.20 -28.21
CA ILE A 87 4.13 -1.66 -28.76
C ILE A 87 5.03 -2.79 -29.28
N SER A 88 5.13 -3.91 -28.57
CA SER A 88 5.93 -5.06 -29.01
C SER A 88 5.41 -5.65 -30.32
N LEU A 89 4.09 -5.80 -30.45
CA LEU A 89 3.45 -6.27 -31.68
C LEU A 89 3.63 -5.29 -32.85
N GLU A 90 3.52 -3.98 -32.61
CA GLU A 90 3.77 -2.94 -33.61
C GLU A 90 5.23 -2.98 -34.11
N LEU A 91 6.18 -3.14 -33.21
CA LEU A 91 7.60 -3.26 -33.55
C LEU A 91 7.88 -4.52 -34.38
N GLU A 92 7.31 -5.67 -34.02
CA GLU A 92 7.46 -6.91 -34.78
C GLU A 92 6.86 -6.79 -36.19
N ASN A 93 5.66 -6.21 -36.30
CA ASN A 93 5.01 -5.97 -37.59
C ASN A 93 5.80 -4.99 -38.47
N SER A 94 6.40 -3.94 -37.88
CA SER A 94 7.24 -3.00 -38.62
C SER A 94 8.48 -3.67 -39.22
N LYS A 95 9.16 -4.54 -38.47
CA LYS A 95 10.32 -5.32 -38.96
C LYS A 95 9.94 -6.26 -40.09
N ASN A 96 8.81 -6.95 -39.96
CA ASN A 96 8.32 -7.89 -40.98
C ASN A 96 7.97 -7.17 -42.29
N ASN A 97 7.39 -5.97 -42.22
CA ASN A 97 7.09 -5.17 -43.41
C ASN A 97 8.36 -4.62 -44.08
N SER A 98 9.37 -4.19 -43.32
CA SER A 98 10.66 -3.75 -43.89
C SER A 98 11.41 -4.87 -44.62
N ASN A 99 11.41 -6.10 -44.08
CA ASN A 99 12.02 -7.26 -44.74
C ASN A 99 11.29 -7.67 -46.02
N LYS A 100 9.97 -7.47 -46.10
CA LYS A 100 9.19 -7.80 -47.30
C LYS A 100 9.45 -6.85 -48.47
N VAL A 101 9.76 -5.59 -48.18
CA VAL A 101 10.08 -4.56 -49.19
C VAL A 101 11.49 -4.71 -49.76
N LEU A 102 12.44 -5.28 -48.99
CA LEU A 102 13.82 -5.50 -49.44
C LEU A 102 14.01 -6.76 -50.29
N ASN A 103 13.05 -7.69 -50.28
CA ASN A 103 13.12 -8.97 -50.99
C ASN A 103 12.29 -9.00 -52.28
N ASN A 104 11.83 -7.84 -52.78
CA ASN A 104 10.96 -7.71 -53.95
C ASN A 104 11.54 -6.79 -55.00
#